data_AF-A0A351TG07-F1
#
_entry.id   AF-A0A351TG07-F1
#
_cell.length_a   1.000
_cell.length_b   1.000
_cell.length_c   1.000
_cell.angle_alpha   90.00
_cell.angle_beta   90.00
_cell.angle_gamma   90.00
#
_symmetry.space_group_name_H-M   'P 1'
#
loop_
_entity.id
_entity.type
_entity.pdbx_description
1 polymer ?
#
loop_
_entity_poly.entity_id
_entity_poly.type
_entity_poly.pdbx_seq_one_letter_code
_entity_poly.pdbx_strand_id
1 'polypeptide(L)'
;MSIEVNTNRNTGVRQITIKRPDGSSVGTITIHSQSLKKLKKLGYKQRRISTMITQATTSGNARQVLASAKTETVNLRRKLVSGQYNDREVRAAIRHAERMERVAKKRMKHLQQEEYIEKHGGGTWQTSLDGEGREENGQEMELSDFAEMSAEELEELMQELQEEMEELSQEQELEMMELMQTVNTDMDPQELEQLKKKHRADEMREIVEADMKYLRALFSQLEKERQDSASSNSGVSLQLAGVEIPVQTDGRTAAEVASQAVPEAGSTVDISL
;
A
#
# COMPACT_ATOMS: atom_id res chain seq x y z
N MET A 1 18.95 46.54 -4.65
CA MET A 1 19.38 45.41 -3.80
C MET A 1 18.61 44.19 -4.27
N SER A 2 19.23 43.02 -4.30
CA SER A 2 18.58 41.75 -4.66
C SER A 2 18.64 40.77 -3.50
N ILE A 3 17.66 39.88 -3.42
CA ILE A 3 17.58 38.83 -2.40
C ILE A 3 17.64 37.49 -3.14
N GLU A 4 18.61 36.65 -2.78
CA GLU A 4 18.74 35.29 -3.28
C GLU A 4 18.34 34.31 -2.18
N VAL A 5 17.45 33.37 -2.51
CA VAL A 5 17.01 32.33 -1.58
C VAL A 5 17.46 30.99 -2.14
N ASN A 6 18.37 30.31 -1.43
CA ASN A 6 18.78 28.95 -1.72
C ASN A 6 18.20 28.01 -0.66
N THR A 7 17.50 26.96 -1.08
CA THR A 7 16.92 25.97 -0.17
C THR A 7 17.51 24.60 -0.45
N ASN A 8 18.24 24.05 0.52
CA ASN A 8 18.72 22.69 0.48
C ASN A 8 17.72 21.76 1.19
N ARG A 9 16.91 21.05 0.39
CA ARG A 9 15.91 20.10 0.89
C ARG A 9 16.52 18.83 1.53
N ASN A 10 17.79 18.52 1.29
CA ASN A 10 18.44 17.35 1.91
C ASN A 10 18.82 17.64 3.37
N THR A 11 19.31 18.84 3.63
CA THR A 11 19.74 19.26 4.99
C THR A 11 18.66 20.03 5.74
N GLY A 12 17.60 20.47 5.06
CA GLY A 12 16.55 21.31 5.64
C GLY A 12 17.01 22.73 5.92
N VAL A 13 18.01 23.19 5.15
CA VAL A 13 18.66 24.49 5.35
C VAL A 13 18.20 25.43 4.26
N ARG A 14 17.67 26.59 4.64
CA ARG A 14 17.36 27.69 3.73
C ARG A 14 18.29 28.86 4.01
N GLN A 15 19.07 29.23 3.01
CA GLN A 15 20.02 30.32 3.05
C GLN A 15 19.46 31.50 2.26
N ILE A 16 19.32 32.65 2.91
CA ILE A 16 18.84 33.91 2.32
C ILE A 16 20.04 34.85 2.27
N THR A 17 20.50 35.20 1.08
CA THR A 17 21.63 36.10 0.85
C THR A 17 21.13 37.44 0.32
N ILE A 18 21.50 38.53 1.00
CA ILE A 18 21.14 39.89 0.60
C ILE A 18 22.31 40.47 -0.19
N LYS A 19 22.06 40.95 -1.42
CA LYS A 19 23.08 41.50 -2.32
C LYS A 19 22.83 42.98 -2.64
N ARG A 20 23.91 43.76 -2.77
CA ARG A 20 23.86 45.15 -3.26
C ARG A 20 23.60 45.18 -4.78
N PRO A 21 23.24 46.34 -5.36
CA PRO A 21 23.12 46.49 -6.82
C PRO A 21 24.41 46.12 -7.56
N ASP A 22 25.56 46.23 -6.89
CA ASP A 22 26.90 45.88 -7.37
C ASP A 22 27.24 44.38 -7.22
N GLY A 23 26.27 43.54 -6.83
CA GLY A 23 26.45 42.10 -6.68
C GLY A 23 27.14 41.62 -5.39
N SER A 24 27.79 42.50 -4.62
CA SER A 24 28.43 42.13 -3.35
C SER A 24 27.41 41.71 -2.28
N SER A 25 27.71 40.64 -1.54
CA SER A 25 26.86 40.13 -0.46
C SER A 25 26.99 41.01 0.79
N VAL A 26 25.84 41.44 1.31
CA VAL A 26 25.72 42.31 2.50
C VAL A 26 25.51 41.48 3.76
N GLY A 27 24.88 40.32 3.63
CA GLY A 27 24.60 39.43 4.74
C GLY A 27 23.91 38.15 4.30
N THR A 28 23.97 37.15 5.17
CA THR A 28 23.39 35.83 4.95
C THR A 28 22.61 35.41 6.19
N ILE A 29 21.36 35.00 6.00
CA ILE A 29 20.50 34.43 7.04
C ILE A 29 20.32 32.95 6.73
N THR A 30 20.67 32.09 7.68
CA THR A 30 20.51 30.63 7.54
C THR A 30 19.42 30.14 8.47
N ILE A 31 18.36 29.56 7.89
CA ILE A 31 17.22 29.00 8.61
C ILE A 31 17.32 27.47 8.55
N HIS A 32 17.25 26.82 9.70
CA HIS A 32 17.17 25.36 9.80
C HIS A 32 15.73 25.00 10.15
N SER A 33 15.06 24.20 9.32
CA SER A 33 13.76 23.63 9.69
C SER A 33 13.62 22.17 9.25
N GLN A 34 12.91 21.40 10.06
CA GLN A 34 12.62 20.00 9.73
C GLN A 34 11.59 19.89 8.59
N SER A 35 10.65 20.84 8.50
CA SER A 35 9.68 20.92 7.39
C SER A 35 10.32 21.12 6.02
N LEU A 36 11.54 21.67 5.98
CA LEU A 36 12.31 21.83 4.75
C LEU A 36 13.09 20.55 4.38
N LYS A 37 13.21 19.57 5.28
CA LYS A 37 13.87 18.31 5.00
C LYS A 37 12.96 17.42 4.17
N LYS A 38 13.50 16.83 3.10
CA LYS A 38 12.80 15.83 2.30
C LYS A 38 12.47 14.60 3.15
N LEU A 39 11.24 14.12 3.03
CA LEU A 39 10.82 12.85 3.63
C LEU A 39 11.56 11.69 2.97
N LYS A 40 11.83 10.64 3.74
CA LYS A 40 12.44 9.40 3.25
C LYS A 40 11.37 8.53 2.59
N LYS A 41 11.75 7.85 1.51
CA LYS A 41 10.91 6.84 0.85
C LYS A 41 10.73 5.62 1.75
N LEU A 42 9.52 5.09 1.84
CA LEU A 42 9.26 3.85 2.57
C LEU A 42 9.78 2.64 1.78
N GLY A 43 10.67 1.86 2.41
CA GLY A 43 11.19 0.60 1.83
C GLY A 43 10.33 -0.62 2.15
N TYR A 44 8.99 -0.50 2.09
CA TYR A 44 8.08 -1.61 2.42
C TYR A 44 7.97 -2.62 1.27
N LYS A 45 8.00 -3.92 1.60
CA LYS A 45 7.98 -5.01 0.61
C LYS A 45 6.64 -5.77 0.70
N GLN A 46 5.61 -5.27 0.01
CA GLN A 46 4.24 -5.83 0.04
C GLN A 46 4.19 -7.35 -0.18
N ARG A 47 4.94 -7.85 -1.18
CA ARG A 47 4.89 -9.25 -1.62
C ARG A 47 5.62 -10.24 -0.69
N ARG A 48 6.44 -9.75 0.24
CA ARG A 48 7.30 -10.62 1.06
C ARG A 48 6.46 -11.54 1.94
N ILE A 49 5.52 -10.99 2.69
CA ILE A 49 4.69 -11.76 3.61
C ILE A 49 3.71 -12.66 2.83
N SER A 50 3.04 -12.14 1.79
CA SER A 50 2.10 -12.94 0.97
C SER A 50 2.76 -14.16 0.32
N THR A 51 3.98 -14.01 -0.19
CA THR A 51 4.74 -15.15 -0.74
C THR A 51 5.09 -16.17 0.35
N MET A 52 5.44 -15.72 1.56
CA MET A 52 5.73 -16.64 2.66
C MET A 52 4.47 -17.38 3.15
N ILE A 53 3.31 -16.71 3.20
CA ILE A 53 2.03 -17.33 3.58
C ILE A 53 1.66 -18.43 2.58
N THR A 54 1.72 -18.13 1.29
CA THR A 54 1.38 -19.10 0.23
C THR A 54 2.33 -20.29 0.19
N GLN A 55 3.61 -20.09 0.50
CA GLN A 55 4.62 -21.15 0.59
C GLN A 55 4.52 -21.97 1.88
N ALA A 56 3.84 -21.49 2.93
CA ALA A 56 3.73 -22.21 4.19
C ALA A 56 2.81 -23.43 4.02
N THR A 57 3.40 -24.62 4.17
CA THR A 57 2.70 -25.91 4.06
C THR A 57 2.44 -26.60 5.40
N THR A 58 3.13 -26.18 6.46
CA THR A 58 3.02 -26.76 7.81
C THR A 58 2.67 -25.70 8.85
N SER A 59 2.02 -26.12 9.93
CA SER A 59 1.63 -25.23 11.03
C SER A 59 2.83 -24.50 11.65
N GLY A 60 3.97 -25.18 11.76
CA GLY A 60 5.23 -24.60 12.26
C GLY A 60 5.78 -23.51 11.34
N ASN A 61 5.79 -23.73 10.03
CA ASN A 61 6.22 -22.72 9.07
C ASN A 61 5.28 -21.51 9.08
N ALA A 62 3.96 -21.75 9.11
CA ALA A 62 2.97 -20.66 9.18
C ALA A 62 3.13 -19.81 10.45
N ARG A 63 3.46 -20.42 11.59
CA ARG A 63 3.78 -19.69 12.83
C ARG A 63 4.99 -18.76 12.67
N GLN A 64 6.04 -19.21 11.96
CA GLN A 64 7.21 -18.36 11.67
C GLN A 64 6.84 -17.19 10.75
N VAL A 65 5.95 -17.42 9.79
CA VAL A 65 5.42 -16.36 8.91
C VAL A 65 4.61 -15.34 9.70
N LEU A 66 3.75 -15.79 10.62
CA LEU A 66 2.99 -14.91 11.51
C LEU A 66 3.91 -14.04 12.37
N ALA A 67 4.97 -14.62 12.96
CA ALA A 67 5.95 -13.85 13.73
C ALA A 67 6.69 -12.81 12.85
N SER A 68 6.99 -13.17 11.60
CA SER A 68 7.59 -12.25 10.63
C SER A 68 6.64 -11.11 10.26
N ALA A 69 5.36 -11.40 10.07
CA ALA A 69 4.33 -10.40 9.79
C ALA A 69 4.20 -9.40 10.95
N LYS A 70 4.08 -9.89 12.19
CA LYS A 70 4.06 -9.05 13.41
C LYS A 70 5.30 -8.16 13.54
N THR A 71 6.47 -8.69 13.18
CA THR A 71 7.70 -7.89 13.22
C THR A 71 7.66 -6.75 12.20
N GLU A 72 7.10 -6.98 11.01
CA GLU A 72 6.92 -5.94 10.00
C GLU A 72 5.90 -4.86 10.44
N THR A 73 4.78 -5.23 11.06
CA THR A 73 3.79 -4.26 11.56
C THR A 73 4.41 -3.33 12.61
N VAL A 74 5.15 -3.88 13.58
CA VAL A 74 5.87 -3.11 14.61
C VAL A 74 6.93 -2.19 13.98
N ASN A 75 7.68 -2.68 12.99
CA ASN A 75 8.68 -1.87 12.29
C ASN A 75 8.04 -0.69 11.54
N LEU A 76 6.86 -0.86 10.96
CA LEU A 76 6.12 0.22 10.29
C LEU A 76 5.55 1.22 11.30
N ARG A 77 5.00 0.76 12.43
CA ARG A 77 4.55 1.64 13.53
C ARG A 77 5.69 2.50 14.06
N ARG A 78 6.88 1.92 14.23
CA ARG A 78 8.08 2.69 14.62
C ARG A 78 8.48 3.75 13.58
N LYS A 79 8.28 3.48 12.29
CA LYS A 79 8.54 4.47 11.23
C LYS A 79 7.52 5.61 11.25
N LEU A 80 6.27 5.33 11.58
CA LEU A 80 5.23 6.37 11.77
C LEU A 80 5.65 7.33 12.89
N VAL A 81 6.00 6.80 14.06
CA VAL A 81 6.45 7.61 15.22
C VAL A 81 7.71 8.42 14.90
N SER A 82 8.56 7.96 13.98
CA SER A 82 9.78 8.69 13.64
C SER A 82 9.54 10.00 12.88
N GLY A 83 8.39 10.18 12.22
CA GLY A 83 8.06 11.38 11.44
C GLY A 83 9.00 11.67 10.26
N GLN A 84 9.88 10.73 9.88
CA GLN A 84 10.86 10.91 8.79
C GLN A 84 10.33 10.44 7.43
N TYR A 85 9.14 9.85 7.40
CA TYR A 85 8.53 9.20 6.24
C TYR A 85 7.23 9.92 5.89
N ASN A 86 6.67 9.61 4.73
CA ASN A 86 5.32 10.07 4.41
C ASN A 86 4.31 9.29 5.25
N ASP A 87 3.64 9.98 6.18
CA ASP A 87 2.70 9.36 7.12
C ASP A 87 1.56 8.63 6.39
N ARG A 88 1.10 9.15 5.25
CA ARG A 88 0.06 8.51 4.44
C ARG A 88 0.52 7.16 3.88
N GLU A 89 1.75 7.12 3.35
CA GLU A 89 2.37 5.89 2.81
C GLU A 89 2.58 4.86 3.93
N VAL A 90 3.05 5.32 5.10
CA VAL A 90 3.28 4.45 6.26
C VAL A 90 1.98 3.89 6.80
N ARG A 91 0.91 4.70 6.94
CA ARG A 91 -0.41 4.24 7.39
C ARG A 91 -0.99 3.20 6.42
N ALA A 92 -0.90 3.43 5.11
CA ALA A 92 -1.35 2.46 4.11
C ALA A 92 -0.58 1.13 4.22
N ALA A 93 0.74 1.18 4.43
CA ALA A 93 1.56 0.00 4.64
C ALA A 93 1.23 -0.75 5.94
N ILE A 94 0.90 -0.03 7.01
CA ILE A 94 0.47 -0.63 8.29
C ILE A 94 -0.82 -1.42 8.06
N ARG A 95 -1.85 -0.83 7.44
CA ARG A 95 -3.11 -1.52 7.15
C ARG A 95 -2.89 -2.78 6.32
N HIS A 96 -2.06 -2.71 5.27
CA HIS A 96 -1.70 -3.86 4.47
C HIS A 96 -1.02 -4.96 5.32
N ALA A 97 -0.04 -4.59 6.15
CA ALA A 97 0.69 -5.53 6.98
C ALA A 97 -0.20 -6.17 8.08
N GLU A 98 -1.16 -5.44 8.62
CA GLU A 98 -2.16 -5.94 9.58
C GLU A 98 -3.11 -6.95 8.92
N ARG A 99 -3.58 -6.70 7.70
CA ARG A 99 -4.36 -7.69 6.93
C ARG A 99 -3.54 -8.94 6.64
N MET A 100 -2.27 -8.79 6.26
CA MET A 100 -1.35 -9.93 6.10
C MET A 100 -1.14 -10.74 7.40
N GLU A 101 -1.18 -10.07 8.57
CA GLU A 101 -1.12 -10.75 9.87
C GLU A 101 -2.35 -11.63 10.11
N ARG A 102 -3.54 -11.13 9.77
CA ARG A 102 -4.81 -11.88 9.87
C ARG A 102 -4.78 -13.12 8.98
N VAL A 103 -4.42 -12.96 7.71
CA VAL A 103 -4.26 -14.10 6.78
C VAL A 103 -3.26 -15.11 7.33
N ALA A 104 -2.10 -14.66 7.83
CA ALA A 104 -1.08 -15.56 8.36
C ALA A 104 -1.60 -16.34 9.60
N LYS A 105 -2.43 -15.70 10.44
CA LYS A 105 -3.08 -16.35 11.58
C LYS A 105 -4.11 -17.39 11.13
N LYS A 106 -4.95 -17.07 10.15
CA LYS A 106 -5.92 -18.01 9.56
C LYS A 106 -5.22 -19.20 8.92
N ARG A 107 -4.20 -18.94 8.10
CA ARG A 107 -3.33 -19.96 7.48
C ARG A 107 -2.77 -20.93 8.50
N MET A 108 -2.30 -20.41 9.64
CA MET A 108 -1.77 -21.23 10.73
C MET A 108 -2.87 -22.11 11.34
N LYS A 109 -4.06 -21.56 11.62
CA LYS A 109 -5.19 -22.31 12.17
C LYS A 109 -5.68 -23.40 11.21
N HIS A 110 -5.89 -23.09 9.93
CA HIS A 110 -6.32 -24.05 8.91
C HIS A 110 -5.33 -25.21 8.79
N LEU A 111 -4.02 -24.91 8.74
CA LEU A 111 -2.99 -25.95 8.71
C LEU A 111 -2.96 -26.80 9.98
N GLN A 112 -3.16 -26.21 11.16
CA GLN A 112 -3.29 -26.98 12.40
C GLN A 112 -4.51 -27.89 12.34
N GLN A 113 -5.64 -27.38 11.83
CA GLN A 113 -6.88 -28.12 11.67
C GLN A 113 -6.70 -29.34 10.78
N GLU A 114 -6.15 -29.13 9.59
CA GLU A 114 -5.78 -30.17 8.64
C GLU A 114 -4.85 -31.23 9.28
N GLU A 115 -3.76 -30.81 9.91
CA GLU A 115 -2.78 -31.72 10.54
C GLU A 115 -3.39 -32.57 11.67
N TYR A 116 -4.34 -32.02 12.43
CA TYR A 116 -5.00 -32.74 13.51
C TYR A 116 -6.05 -33.72 12.99
N ILE A 117 -6.83 -33.34 11.97
CA ILE A 117 -7.79 -34.24 11.31
C ILE A 117 -7.03 -35.42 10.70
N GLU A 118 -5.89 -35.17 10.05
CA GLU A 118 -5.03 -36.23 9.51
C GLU A 118 -4.48 -37.19 10.57
N LYS A 119 -4.17 -36.69 11.77
CA LYS A 119 -3.58 -37.51 12.86
C LYS A 119 -4.61 -38.25 13.69
N HIS A 120 -5.78 -37.67 13.91
CA HIS A 120 -6.79 -38.21 14.84
C HIS A 120 -8.05 -38.75 14.13
N GLY A 121 -8.14 -38.63 12.80
CA GLY A 121 -9.14 -39.33 11.99
C GLY A 121 -10.60 -38.93 12.27
N GLY A 122 -10.87 -37.66 12.60
CA GLY A 122 -12.24 -37.18 12.86
C GLY A 122 -12.61 -36.99 14.34
N GLY A 123 -11.63 -36.91 15.24
CA GLY A 123 -11.89 -36.49 16.62
C GLY A 123 -12.32 -35.03 16.73
N THR A 124 -13.17 -34.71 17.71
CA THR A 124 -13.61 -33.34 18.03
C THR A 124 -12.42 -32.38 17.99
N TRP A 125 -12.43 -31.46 17.02
CA TRP A 125 -11.58 -30.28 17.04
C TRP A 125 -12.09 -29.36 18.13
N GLN A 126 -11.79 -29.69 19.38
CA GLN A 126 -11.99 -28.75 20.46
C GLN A 126 -10.95 -27.66 20.24
N THR A 127 -11.43 -26.45 19.96
CA THR A 127 -10.68 -25.21 20.22
C THR A 127 -10.45 -25.12 21.73
N SER A 128 -9.66 -26.04 22.27
CA SER A 128 -9.09 -26.01 23.60
C SER A 128 -7.61 -25.70 23.44
N LEU A 129 -7.31 -24.68 22.64
CA LEU A 129 -6.13 -23.84 22.78
C LEU A 129 -6.67 -22.42 23.00
N ASP A 130 -6.99 -22.18 24.26
CA ASP A 130 -6.63 -20.99 25.00
C ASP A 130 -7.15 -19.65 24.46
N GLY A 131 -8.02 -19.07 25.30
CA GLY A 131 -8.26 -17.64 25.40
C GLY A 131 -7.03 -16.81 25.76
N GLU A 132 -5.85 -17.14 25.22
CA GLU A 132 -4.64 -16.30 25.21
C GLU A 132 -4.38 -15.64 23.84
N GLY A 133 -5.27 -15.85 22.86
CA GLY A 133 -5.28 -15.10 21.59
C GLY A 133 -6.43 -14.09 21.47
N ARG A 134 -7.26 -13.99 22.51
CA ARG A 134 -8.31 -12.98 22.68
C ARG A 134 -7.65 -11.67 23.14
N GLU A 135 -6.78 -11.12 22.30
CA GLU A 135 -6.83 -9.68 22.14
C GLU A 135 -8.04 -9.51 21.19
N GLU A 136 -9.25 -9.16 21.60
CA GLU A 136 -9.56 -7.89 22.29
C GLU A 136 -8.50 -6.83 22.04
N ASN A 137 -8.01 -6.73 20.80
CA ASN A 137 -7.68 -5.45 20.25
C ASN A 137 -9.01 -4.80 19.89
N GLY A 138 -9.80 -4.51 20.94
CA GLY A 138 -10.84 -3.49 20.86
C GLY A 138 -10.14 -2.30 20.25
N GLN A 139 -10.52 -1.98 19.03
CA GLN A 139 -10.02 -0.81 18.34
C GLN A 139 -10.59 0.41 19.08
N GLU A 140 -10.02 0.73 20.24
CA GLU A 140 -9.80 2.12 20.64
C GLU A 140 -8.78 2.68 19.65
N MET A 141 -9.25 2.86 18.41
CA MET A 141 -8.63 3.77 17.48
C MET A 141 -8.77 5.13 18.16
N GLU A 142 -7.64 5.68 18.61
CA GLU A 142 -7.56 7.04 19.14
C GLU A 142 -8.28 7.99 18.17
N LEU A 143 -9.53 8.33 18.49
CA LEU A 143 -10.37 9.33 17.80
C LEU A 143 -9.73 10.72 17.83
N SER A 144 -8.58 10.88 18.50
CA SER A 144 -7.83 12.11 18.65
C SER A 144 -7.10 12.56 17.37
N ASP A 145 -6.83 11.67 16.42
CA ASP A 145 -6.08 12.00 15.19
C ASP A 145 -7.02 12.29 13.99
N PHE A 146 -8.33 12.29 14.24
CA PHE A 146 -9.36 12.51 13.22
C PHE A 146 -9.56 14.01 12.87
N ALA A 147 -9.13 14.92 13.75
CA ALA A 147 -9.52 16.33 13.72
C ALA A 147 -8.98 17.16 12.52
N GLU A 148 -8.19 16.57 11.62
CA GLU A 148 -7.56 17.29 10.49
C GLU A 148 -7.92 16.71 9.09
N MET A 149 -8.76 15.66 9.00
CA MET A 149 -9.23 15.11 7.73
C MET A 149 -10.52 15.83 7.25
N SER A 150 -10.70 15.96 5.93
CA SER A 150 -11.93 16.52 5.36
C SER A 150 -13.13 15.64 5.72
N ALA A 151 -14.32 16.24 5.89
CA ALA A 151 -15.53 15.50 6.28
C ALA A 151 -15.88 14.34 5.32
N GLU A 152 -15.48 14.43 4.06
CA GLU A 152 -15.64 13.37 3.06
C GLU A 152 -14.67 12.20 3.28
N GLU A 153 -13.41 12.46 3.64
CA GLU A 153 -12.43 11.40 3.99
C GLU A 153 -12.78 10.73 5.34
N LEU A 154 -13.48 11.44 6.26
CA LEU A 154 -14.04 10.83 7.48
C LEU A 154 -15.08 9.76 7.17
N GLU A 155 -16.03 10.14 6.31
CA GLU A 155 -17.23 9.36 6.07
C GLU A 155 -16.90 8.09 5.29
N GLU A 156 -15.98 8.19 4.31
CA GLU A 156 -15.41 7.04 3.60
C GLU A 156 -14.64 6.11 4.55
N LEU A 157 -13.85 6.67 5.50
CA LEU A 157 -13.12 5.88 6.49
C LEU A 157 -14.05 5.20 7.51
N MET A 158 -15.12 5.88 7.94
CA MET A 158 -16.13 5.30 8.83
C MET A 158 -16.90 4.18 8.13
N GLN A 159 -17.24 4.34 6.85
CA GLN A 159 -17.85 3.28 6.05
C GLN A 159 -16.91 2.11 5.86
N GLU A 160 -15.63 2.33 5.53
CA GLU A 160 -14.65 1.24 5.37
C GLU A 160 -14.42 0.51 6.71
N LEU A 161 -14.40 1.23 7.84
CA LEU A 161 -14.28 0.62 9.18
C LEU A 161 -15.53 -0.18 9.55
N GLN A 162 -16.71 0.31 9.20
CA GLN A 162 -17.98 -0.36 9.48
C GLN A 162 -18.13 -1.63 8.64
N GLU A 163 -17.78 -1.58 7.35
CA GLU A 163 -17.66 -2.76 6.49
C GLU A 163 -16.63 -3.75 7.04
N GLU A 164 -15.47 -3.30 7.51
CA GLU A 164 -14.44 -4.19 8.06
C GLU A 164 -14.88 -4.85 9.38
N MET A 165 -15.65 -4.16 10.22
CA MET A 165 -16.24 -4.75 11.43
C MET A 165 -17.36 -5.75 11.10
N GLU A 166 -18.20 -5.44 10.13
CA GLU A 166 -19.28 -6.33 9.69
C GLU A 166 -18.69 -7.59 9.04
N GLU A 167 -17.68 -7.44 8.19
CA GLU A 167 -16.94 -8.54 7.56
C GLU A 167 -16.24 -9.42 8.62
N LEU A 168 -15.64 -8.83 9.66
CA LEU A 168 -15.06 -9.57 10.79
C LEU A 168 -16.14 -10.38 11.53
N SER A 169 -17.31 -9.77 11.80
CA SER A 169 -18.39 -10.43 12.51
C SER A 169 -18.98 -11.59 11.72
N GLN A 170 -19.14 -11.40 10.40
CA GLN A 170 -19.68 -12.38 9.49
C GLN A 170 -18.69 -13.52 9.27
N GLU A 171 -17.39 -13.22 9.19
CA GLU A 171 -16.34 -14.22 9.11
C GLU A 171 -16.24 -15.04 10.40
N GLN A 172 -16.40 -14.41 11.56
CA GLN A 172 -16.44 -15.12 12.85
C GLN A 172 -17.66 -16.05 12.95
N GLU A 173 -18.81 -15.63 12.42
CA GLU A 173 -20.02 -16.46 12.35
C GLU A 173 -19.84 -17.66 11.41
N LEU A 174 -19.18 -17.45 10.26
CA LEU A 174 -18.84 -18.51 9.32
C LEU A 174 -17.79 -19.49 9.88
N GLU A 175 -16.74 -19.00 10.55
CA GLU A 175 -15.72 -19.84 11.22
C GLU A 175 -16.39 -20.71 12.31
N MET A 176 -17.36 -20.16 13.05
CA MET A 176 -18.12 -20.90 14.05
C MET A 176 -19.05 -21.95 13.42
N MET A 177 -19.69 -21.63 12.29
CA MET A 177 -20.55 -22.56 11.55
C MET A 177 -19.74 -23.71 10.92
N GLU A 178 -18.57 -23.42 10.36
CA GLU A 178 -17.66 -24.42 9.77
C GLU A 178 -17.09 -25.34 10.84
N LEU A 179 -16.69 -24.79 11.99
CA LEU A 179 -16.28 -25.60 13.14
C LEU A 179 -17.40 -26.54 13.59
N MET A 180 -18.65 -26.08 13.65
CA MET A 180 -19.80 -26.90 14.04
C MET A 180 -20.09 -28.04 13.02
N GLN A 181 -19.81 -27.84 11.72
CA GLN A 181 -19.94 -28.90 10.72
C GLN A 181 -18.85 -29.97 10.86
N THR A 182 -17.61 -29.60 11.18
CA THR A 182 -16.51 -30.57 11.31
C THR A 182 -16.54 -31.43 12.58
N VAL A 183 -17.32 -31.04 13.59
CA VAL A 183 -17.42 -31.74 14.88
C VAL A 183 -18.25 -33.05 14.80
N ASN A 184 -19.05 -33.24 13.75
CA ASN A 184 -20.05 -34.32 13.70
C ASN A 184 -19.83 -35.38 12.61
N THR A 185 -18.74 -35.33 11.85
CA THR A 185 -18.53 -36.25 10.71
C THR A 185 -17.12 -36.84 10.71
N ASP A 186 -17.05 -38.18 10.67
CA ASP A 186 -15.90 -38.90 10.13
C ASP A 186 -15.72 -38.44 8.68
N MET A 187 -14.83 -37.45 8.46
CA MET A 187 -14.64 -36.85 7.14
C MET A 187 -13.98 -37.85 6.20
N ASP A 188 -14.59 -38.08 5.05
CA ASP A 188 -13.98 -38.88 3.99
C ASP A 188 -12.70 -38.19 3.47
N PRO A 189 -11.69 -38.94 3.00
CA PRO A 189 -10.44 -38.36 2.50
C PRO A 189 -10.66 -37.38 1.34
N GLN A 190 -11.77 -37.52 0.60
CA GLN A 190 -12.17 -36.59 -0.45
C GLN A 190 -12.71 -35.25 0.11
N GLU A 191 -13.41 -35.28 1.24
CA GLU A 191 -13.93 -34.08 1.90
C GLU A 191 -12.81 -33.26 2.52
N LEU A 192 -11.78 -33.91 3.08
CA LEU A 192 -10.56 -33.24 3.57
C LEU A 192 -9.83 -32.48 2.45
N GLU A 193 -9.78 -33.06 1.25
CA GLU A 193 -9.17 -32.38 0.09
C GLU A 193 -9.98 -31.17 -0.36
N GLN A 194 -11.32 -31.25 -0.32
CA GLN A 194 -12.19 -30.12 -0.61
C GLN A 194 -12.05 -29.02 0.44
N LEU A 195 -11.96 -29.38 1.72
CA LEU A 195 -11.75 -28.44 2.82
C LEU A 195 -10.41 -27.70 2.65
N LYS A 196 -9.33 -28.43 2.38
CA LYS A 196 -8.03 -27.85 2.04
C LYS A 196 -8.15 -26.87 0.88
N LYS A 197 -8.83 -27.23 -0.20
CA LYS A 197 -9.02 -26.34 -1.35
C LYS A 197 -9.79 -25.08 -1.00
N LYS A 198 -10.82 -25.18 -0.15
CA LYS A 198 -11.58 -24.02 0.36
C LYS A 198 -10.68 -23.09 1.18
N HIS A 199 -10.03 -23.61 2.23
CA HIS A 199 -9.08 -22.84 3.04
C HIS A 199 -8.04 -22.11 2.18
N ARG A 200 -7.46 -22.79 1.19
CA ARG A 200 -6.48 -22.19 0.28
C ARG A 200 -7.07 -21.11 -0.60
N ALA A 201 -8.30 -21.30 -1.09
CA ALA A 201 -8.98 -20.31 -1.91
C ALA A 201 -9.34 -19.07 -1.10
N ASP A 202 -9.82 -19.25 0.13
CA ASP A 202 -10.23 -18.16 1.02
C ASP A 202 -9.03 -17.32 1.45
N GLU A 203 -7.94 -17.95 1.87
CA GLU A 203 -6.68 -17.26 2.18
C GLU A 203 -6.12 -16.50 0.97
N MET A 204 -6.16 -17.12 -0.22
CA MET A 204 -5.68 -16.48 -1.45
C MET A 204 -6.54 -15.27 -1.82
N ARG A 205 -7.85 -15.34 -1.61
CA ARG A 205 -8.76 -14.22 -1.84
C ARG A 205 -8.43 -13.06 -0.93
N GLU A 206 -8.27 -13.30 0.37
CA GLU A 206 -7.94 -12.26 1.35
C GLU A 206 -6.57 -11.62 1.08
N ILE A 207 -5.57 -12.41 0.65
CA ILE A 207 -4.26 -11.88 0.22
C ILE A 207 -4.44 -10.92 -0.95
N VAL A 208 -5.13 -11.35 -2.00
CA VAL A 208 -5.30 -10.56 -3.22
C VAL A 208 -6.09 -9.29 -2.91
N GLU A 209 -7.12 -9.38 -2.08
CA GLU A 209 -7.91 -8.23 -1.68
C GLU A 209 -7.07 -7.20 -0.90
N ALA A 210 -6.29 -7.65 0.07
CA ALA A 210 -5.39 -6.78 0.82
C ALA A 210 -4.35 -6.12 -0.10
N ASP A 211 -3.73 -6.88 -1.00
CA ASP A 211 -2.79 -6.38 -2.01
C ASP A 211 -3.46 -5.30 -2.90
N MET A 212 -4.70 -5.54 -3.35
CA MET A 212 -5.46 -4.59 -4.18
C MET A 212 -5.79 -3.31 -3.43
N LYS A 213 -6.27 -3.41 -2.18
CA LYS A 213 -6.57 -2.24 -1.32
C LYS A 213 -5.30 -1.41 -1.09
N TYR A 214 -4.14 -2.04 -0.88
CA TYR A 214 -2.86 -1.34 -0.74
C TYR A 214 -2.40 -0.66 -2.03
N LEU A 215 -2.48 -1.36 -3.17
CA LEU A 215 -2.13 -0.80 -4.47
C LEU A 215 -3.02 0.40 -4.83
N ARG A 216 -4.34 0.32 -4.56
CA ARG A 216 -5.25 1.45 -4.72
C ARG A 216 -4.78 2.65 -3.90
N ALA A 217 -4.46 2.46 -2.61
CA ALA A 217 -3.96 3.54 -1.76
C ALA A 217 -2.67 4.18 -2.30
N LEU A 218 -1.75 3.38 -2.84
CA LEU A 218 -0.52 3.88 -3.48
C LEU A 218 -0.81 4.69 -4.75
N PHE A 219 -1.74 4.23 -5.61
CA PHE A 219 -2.12 4.96 -6.82
C PHE A 219 -2.85 6.26 -6.50
N SER A 220 -3.79 6.25 -5.56
CA SER A 220 -4.46 7.46 -5.08
C SER A 220 -3.48 8.46 -4.46
N GLN A 221 -2.41 7.98 -3.82
CA GLN A 221 -1.34 8.85 -3.34
C GLN A 221 -0.53 9.46 -4.49
N LEU A 222 -0.17 8.68 -5.49
CA LEU A 222 0.59 9.15 -6.66
C LEU A 222 -0.22 10.15 -7.49
N GLU A 223 -1.52 9.92 -7.65
CA GLU A 223 -2.41 10.85 -8.34
C GLU A 223 -2.58 12.18 -7.59
N LYS A 224 -2.76 12.14 -6.26
CA LYS A 224 -2.80 13.34 -5.40
C LYS A 224 -1.49 14.12 -5.49
N GLU A 225 -0.34 13.45 -5.42
CA GLU A 225 0.97 14.10 -5.58
C GLU A 225 1.14 14.71 -6.98
N ARG A 226 0.65 14.05 -8.04
CA ARG A 226 0.64 14.60 -9.40
C ARG A 226 -0.27 15.83 -9.51
N GLN A 227 -1.44 15.81 -8.89
CA GLN A 227 -2.40 16.92 -8.89
C GLN A 227 -1.90 18.11 -8.05
N ASP A 228 -1.26 17.87 -6.91
CA ASP A 228 -0.61 18.88 -6.08
C ASP A 228 0.60 19.49 -6.82
N SER A 229 1.36 18.65 -7.53
CA SER A 229 2.45 19.09 -8.40
C SER A 229 1.96 19.94 -9.57
N ALA A 230 0.84 19.57 -10.19
CA ALA A 230 0.21 20.33 -11.27
C ALA A 230 -0.40 21.66 -10.78
N SER A 231 -1.00 21.67 -9.59
CA SER A 231 -1.58 22.86 -8.96
C SER A 231 -0.50 23.81 -8.43
N SER A 232 0.66 23.29 -8.00
CA SER A 232 1.83 24.08 -7.62
C SER A 232 2.61 24.63 -8.83
N ASN A 233 2.39 24.11 -10.04
CA ASN A 233 3.11 24.50 -11.25
C ASN A 233 2.15 25.02 -12.34
N SER A 234 1.51 26.15 -12.07
CA SER A 234 1.01 27.05 -13.12
C SER A 234 2.17 27.76 -13.87
N GLY A 235 3.19 27.01 -14.27
CA GLY A 235 4.40 27.50 -14.93
C GLY A 235 5.54 26.48 -15.01
N VAL A 236 5.33 25.35 -15.71
CA VAL A 236 6.45 24.46 -16.08
C VAL A 236 7.03 24.92 -17.42
N SER A 237 8.12 25.69 -17.39
CA SER A 237 9.02 25.80 -18.54
C SER A 237 9.91 24.55 -18.57
N LEU A 238 9.74 23.69 -19.57
CA LEU A 238 10.63 22.55 -19.80
C LEU A 238 11.95 23.07 -20.39
N GLN A 239 12.94 23.36 -19.54
CA GLN A 239 14.28 23.70 -20.00
C GLN A 239 15.04 22.43 -20.40
N LEU A 240 14.95 22.05 -21.67
CA LEU A 240 15.91 21.15 -22.30
C LEU A 240 16.88 22.01 -23.13
N ALA A 241 18.08 22.21 -22.60
CA ALA A 241 19.22 22.79 -23.31
C ALA A 241 19.07 24.22 -23.88
N GLY A 242 18.31 25.10 -23.21
CA GLY A 242 18.42 26.56 -23.43
C GLY A 242 17.76 27.12 -24.69
N VAL A 243 16.82 26.39 -25.31
CA VAL A 243 16.01 26.90 -26.43
C VAL A 243 14.52 26.81 -26.05
N GLU A 244 13.85 27.97 -25.99
CA GLU A 244 12.41 28.05 -25.81
C GLU A 244 11.70 27.57 -27.09
N ILE A 245 10.98 26.46 -26.99
CA ILE A 245 10.08 26.00 -28.05
C ILE A 245 8.64 26.26 -27.57
N PRO A 246 7.91 27.23 -28.14
CA PRO A 246 6.51 27.43 -27.83
C PRO A 246 5.70 26.24 -28.34
N VAL A 247 5.14 25.44 -27.43
CA VAL A 247 4.19 24.38 -27.77
C VAL A 247 2.84 25.04 -27.99
N GLN A 248 2.52 25.32 -29.25
CA GLN A 248 1.15 25.63 -29.65
C GLN A 248 0.35 24.32 -29.59
N THR A 249 -0.59 24.24 -28.67
CA THR A 249 -1.55 23.14 -28.61
C THR A 249 -2.58 23.34 -29.72
N ASP A 250 -2.33 22.76 -30.89
CA ASP A 250 -3.37 22.61 -31.91
C ASP A 250 -4.51 21.75 -31.33
N GLY A 251 -5.71 22.33 -31.21
CA GLY A 251 -6.90 21.68 -30.65
C GLY A 251 -7.52 20.59 -31.53
N ARG A 252 -6.72 19.91 -32.36
CA ARG A 252 -7.20 18.86 -33.27
C ARG A 252 -7.07 17.50 -32.59
N THR A 253 -8.18 16.77 -32.56
CA THR A 253 -8.23 15.42 -32.01
C THR A 253 -7.40 14.45 -32.85
N ALA A 254 -6.68 13.54 -32.18
CA ALA A 254 -5.79 12.55 -32.81
C ALA A 254 -6.43 11.71 -33.93
N ALA A 255 -7.76 11.61 -33.97
CA ALA A 255 -8.50 10.92 -35.02
C ALA A 255 -8.41 11.61 -36.40
N GLU A 256 -8.27 12.94 -36.45
CA GLU A 256 -8.29 13.71 -37.71
C GLU A 256 -6.95 13.63 -38.44
N VAL A 257 -5.85 13.49 -37.69
CA VAL A 257 -4.48 13.34 -38.22
C VAL A 257 -4.30 11.95 -38.88
N ALA A 258 -5.02 10.93 -38.40
CA ALA A 258 -4.93 9.57 -38.95
C ALA A 258 -5.68 9.41 -40.27
N SER A 259 -6.73 10.21 -40.53
CA SER A 259 -7.57 10.09 -41.73
C SER A 259 -6.98 10.69 -43.00
N GLN A 260 -5.83 11.36 -42.93
CA GLN A 260 -5.24 12.08 -44.08
C GLN A 260 -3.98 11.41 -44.67
N ALA A 261 -3.60 10.23 -44.15
CA ALA A 261 -2.52 9.42 -44.71
C ALA A 261 -3.07 8.44 -45.77
N VAL A 262 -3.39 8.95 -46.95
CA VAL A 262 -3.53 8.14 -48.18
C VAL A 262 -2.21 8.24 -48.94
N PRO A 263 -1.44 7.15 -49.13
CA PRO A 263 -0.21 7.21 -49.92
C PRO A 263 -0.55 6.96 -51.39
N GLU A 264 -0.44 7.98 -52.22
CA GLU A 264 -0.34 7.84 -53.68
C GLU A 264 1.02 8.34 -54.18
N ALA A 265 1.45 7.71 -55.28
CA ALA A 265 2.55 8.04 -56.18
C ALA A 265 3.96 7.56 -55.78
N GLY A 266 4.45 6.59 -56.58
CA GLY A 266 5.79 6.04 -56.46
C GLY A 266 6.89 6.83 -57.17
N SER A 267 8.11 6.34 -56.99
CA SER A 267 9.20 6.56 -57.94
C SER A 267 10.14 5.35 -57.90
N THR A 268 10.30 4.75 -59.07
CA THR A 268 11.34 3.77 -59.41
C THR A 268 12.67 4.51 -59.50
N VAL A 269 13.70 4.06 -58.77
CA VAL A 269 15.08 4.50 -59.00
C VAL A 269 15.93 3.29 -59.34
N ASP A 270 16.32 3.23 -60.61
CA ASP A 270 17.32 2.36 -61.22
C ASP A 270 18.69 2.55 -60.55
N ILE A 271 19.36 1.44 -60.22
CA ILE A 271 20.77 1.41 -59.82
C ILE A 271 21.58 1.02 -61.05
N SER A 272 22.38 1.95 -61.56
CA SER A 272 23.48 1.68 -62.50
C SER A 272 24.81 1.85 -61.79
N LEU A 273 25.71 0.92 -62.12
CA LEU A 273 27.04 0.60 -61.59
C LEU A 273 27.97 1.79 -61.24
#